data_AF-A0A6H1JUE6-F1
#
_entry.id   AF-A0A6H1JUE6-F1
#
_cell.length_a   1.000
_cell.length_b   1.000
_cell.length_c   1.000
_cell.angle_alpha   90.00
_cell.angle_beta   90.00
_cell.angle_gamma   90.00
#
_symmetry.space_group_name_H-M   'P 1'
#
loop_
_entity.id
_entity.type
_entity.pdbx_description
1 polymer ?
#
loop_
_entity_poly.entity_id
_entity_poly.type
_entity_poly.pdbx_seq_one_letter_code
_entity_poly.pdbx_strand_id
1 'polypeptide(L)'
;MLTEDQVRRALVDTGSAPQDWEGFGVSIPEHTESVKTCQDDTGTKCGGFTALGTSHIDQVAGEGQVIFTIYAFRTPDDVKFAMKSLVAKERRKSGAGAKPLKVSAGADETDAFTGRNTEIFMRLGGSLIRVASEGLREGQPYADFARLQIDRIKQTAEGKNPDL
;
A
#
# COMPACT_ATOMS: atom_id res chain seq x y z
N MET A 1 -8.68 13.02 -5.19
CA MET A 1 -7.63 12.27 -5.90
C MET A 1 -6.29 12.79 -5.41
N LEU A 2 -5.33 11.92 -5.14
CA LEU A 2 -3.98 12.33 -4.77
C LEU A 2 -3.18 12.75 -6.01
N THR A 3 -2.43 13.84 -5.91
CA THR A 3 -1.37 14.18 -6.87
C THR A 3 -0.14 13.30 -6.63
N GLU A 4 0.80 13.29 -7.58
CA GLU A 4 2.09 12.60 -7.41
C GLU A 4 2.84 13.06 -6.15
N ASP A 5 2.87 14.36 -5.90
CA ASP A 5 3.49 14.93 -4.69
C ASP A 5 2.76 14.50 -3.40
N GLN A 6 1.43 14.41 -3.42
CA GLN A 6 0.67 13.87 -2.29
C GLN A 6 0.91 12.37 -2.07
N VAL A 7 1.09 11.60 -3.14
CA VAL A 7 1.50 10.18 -3.06
C VAL A 7 2.89 10.07 -2.43
N ARG A 8 3.85 10.88 -2.91
CA ARG A 8 5.22 10.91 -2.36
C ARG A 8 5.24 11.19 -0.87
N ARG A 9 4.55 12.24 -0.42
CA ARG A 9 4.48 12.62 0.99
C ARG A 9 3.71 11.63 1.86
N ALA A 10 2.76 10.89 1.28
CA ALA A 10 1.93 9.95 2.04
C ALA A 10 2.67 8.66 2.39
N LEU A 11 3.68 8.26 1.62
CA LEU A 11 4.40 7.02 1.85
C LEU A 11 5.15 7.06 3.18
N VAL A 12 5.19 5.90 3.85
CA VAL A 12 6.01 5.69 5.04
C VAL A 12 7.46 5.55 4.60
N ASP A 13 8.37 6.28 5.25
CA ASP A 13 9.79 6.36 4.88
C ASP A 13 10.67 6.63 6.11
N THR A 14 11.95 6.98 5.95
CA THR A 14 12.95 7.19 7.01
C THR A 14 12.44 8.07 8.16
N GLY A 15 11.76 9.18 7.86
CA GLY A 15 11.25 10.10 8.89
C GLY A 15 9.98 9.62 9.62
N SER A 16 9.32 8.58 9.11
CA SER A 16 8.04 8.08 9.62
C SER A 16 8.04 6.58 9.94
N ALA A 17 9.19 5.93 9.80
CA ALA A 17 9.38 4.55 10.21
C ALA A 17 9.13 4.42 11.73
N PRO A 18 8.31 3.45 12.17
CA PRO A 18 8.11 3.20 13.60
C PRO A 18 9.40 2.81 14.32
N GLN A 19 9.37 2.85 15.66
CA GLN A 19 10.46 2.34 16.47
C GLN A 19 10.83 0.90 16.06
N ASP A 20 12.13 0.61 15.98
CA ASP A 20 12.72 -0.67 15.55
C ASP A 20 12.60 -0.97 14.04
N TRP A 21 12.23 0.04 13.24
CA TRP A 21 12.21 0.00 11.78
C TRP A 21 13.06 1.11 11.16
N GLU A 22 13.65 0.85 10.01
CA GLU A 22 14.44 1.80 9.22
C GLU A 22 13.81 1.97 7.83
N GLY A 23 13.70 3.20 7.32
CA GLY A 23 13.12 3.50 6.00
C GLY A 23 14.16 3.87 4.95
N PHE A 24 13.90 3.51 3.69
CA PHE A 24 14.90 3.48 2.60
C PHE A 24 14.59 4.37 1.39
N GLY A 25 13.70 5.33 1.54
CA GLY A 25 13.32 6.28 0.51
C GLY A 25 11.99 5.94 -0.18
N VAL A 26 11.45 6.97 -0.82
CA VAL A 26 10.26 6.89 -1.66
C VAL A 26 10.66 6.83 -3.14
N SER A 27 10.19 5.82 -3.85
CA SER A 27 10.26 5.72 -5.30
C SER A 27 8.92 6.12 -5.93
N ILE A 28 8.99 7.06 -6.88
CA ILE A 28 7.88 7.47 -7.75
C ILE A 28 8.36 7.25 -9.19
N PRO A 29 7.97 6.16 -9.84
CA PRO A 29 8.36 5.90 -11.23
C PRO A 29 7.71 6.88 -12.20
N GLU A 30 8.35 7.09 -13.34
CA GLU A 30 7.80 7.88 -14.45
C GLU A 30 6.40 7.41 -14.83
N HIS A 31 5.54 8.33 -15.31
CA HIS A 31 4.12 8.03 -15.51
C HIS A 31 3.86 6.80 -16.39
N THR A 32 4.62 6.61 -17.47
CA THR A 32 4.47 5.47 -18.38
C THR A 32 4.83 4.14 -17.72
N GLU A 33 5.88 4.12 -16.90
CA GLU A 33 6.27 2.97 -16.09
C GLU A 33 5.22 2.68 -15.01
N SER A 34 4.76 3.71 -14.32
CA SER A 34 3.70 3.66 -13.31
C SER A 34 2.39 3.06 -13.87
N VAL A 35 1.97 3.47 -15.07
CA VAL A 35 0.80 2.88 -15.76
C VAL A 35 1.02 1.41 -16.06
N LYS A 36 2.20 1.05 -16.59
CA LYS A 36 2.54 -0.34 -16.90
C LYS A 36 2.52 -1.21 -15.64
N THR A 37 3.15 -0.77 -14.56
CA THR A 37 3.16 -1.46 -13.27
C THR A 37 1.74 -1.65 -12.74
N CYS A 38 0.89 -0.62 -12.80
CA CYS A 38 -0.52 -0.75 -12.43
C CYS A 38 -1.23 -1.84 -13.26
N GLN A 39 -1.03 -1.86 -14.58
CA GLN A 39 -1.66 -2.83 -15.48
C GLN A 39 -1.15 -4.25 -15.20
N ASP A 40 0.16 -4.41 -14.99
CA ASP A 40 0.80 -5.68 -14.69
C ASP A 40 0.34 -6.23 -13.33
N ASP A 41 0.26 -5.38 -12.31
CA ASP A 41 -0.16 -5.74 -10.95
C ASP A 41 -1.63 -6.11 -10.90
N THR A 42 -2.49 -5.26 -11.47
CA THR A 42 -3.94 -5.40 -11.32
C THR A 42 -4.54 -6.28 -12.41
N GLY A 43 -3.87 -6.49 -13.55
CA GLY A 43 -4.45 -7.13 -14.73
C GLY A 43 -5.59 -6.33 -15.38
N THR A 44 -5.69 -5.03 -15.06
CA THR A 44 -6.71 -4.13 -15.58
C THR A 44 -6.11 -3.13 -16.57
N LYS A 45 -6.94 -2.32 -17.23
CA LYS A 45 -6.45 -1.22 -18.07
C LYS A 45 -5.93 -0.02 -17.27
N CYS A 46 -6.15 0.00 -15.94
CA CYS A 46 -5.87 1.13 -15.07
C CYS A 46 -6.48 2.46 -15.55
N GLY A 47 -7.76 2.41 -15.97
CA GLY A 47 -8.51 3.60 -16.35
C GLY A 47 -8.54 4.61 -15.20
N GLY A 48 -8.30 5.90 -15.50
CA GLY A 48 -8.30 6.94 -14.49
C GLY A 48 -7.08 6.96 -13.56
N PHE A 49 -6.07 6.10 -13.78
CA PHE A 49 -4.82 6.10 -13.01
C PHE A 49 -4.06 7.43 -13.16
N THR A 50 -3.45 7.89 -12.07
CA THR A 50 -2.73 9.17 -12.04
C THR A 50 -1.30 9.07 -11.52
N ALA A 51 -1.04 8.28 -10.50
CA ALA A 51 0.30 8.15 -9.91
C ALA A 51 0.46 6.80 -9.20
N LEU A 52 1.71 6.33 -9.15
CA LEU A 52 2.12 5.20 -8.32
C LEU A 52 3.33 5.63 -7.50
N GLY A 53 3.37 5.16 -6.26
CA GLY A 53 4.53 5.30 -5.42
C GLY A 53 4.73 4.08 -4.54
N THR A 54 6.00 3.79 -4.26
CA THR A 54 6.41 2.68 -3.41
C THR A 54 7.47 3.14 -2.42
N SER A 55 7.43 2.58 -1.22
CA SER A 55 8.49 2.67 -0.23
C SER A 55 8.56 1.38 0.56
N HIS A 56 9.59 1.23 1.37
CA HIS A 56 9.68 0.13 2.32
C HIS A 56 10.39 0.55 3.60
N ILE A 57 10.10 -0.21 4.65
CA ILE A 57 10.82 -0.18 5.91
C ILE A 57 11.33 -1.58 6.24
N ASP A 58 12.53 -1.66 6.80
CA ASP A 58 13.15 -2.91 7.24
C ASP A 58 13.23 -2.97 8.75
N GLN A 59 13.11 -4.17 9.29
CA GLN A 59 13.22 -4.43 10.72
C GLN A 59 14.69 -4.35 11.14
N VAL A 60 15.03 -3.46 12.07
CA VAL A 60 16.44 -3.20 12.48
C VAL A 60 17.14 -4.47 13.00
N ALA A 61 16.42 -5.33 13.73
CA ALA A 61 16.95 -6.55 14.33
C ALA A 61 16.60 -7.83 13.54
N GLY A 62 16.26 -7.73 12.25
CA GLY A 62 15.84 -8.88 11.44
C GLY A 62 15.98 -8.67 9.93
N GLU A 63 15.54 -9.66 9.16
CA GLU A 63 15.51 -9.61 7.69
C GLU A 63 14.11 -9.29 7.16
N GLY A 64 13.21 -8.84 8.04
CA GLY A 64 11.83 -8.60 7.71
C GLY A 64 11.60 -7.21 7.16
N GLN A 65 10.73 -7.10 6.16
CA GLN A 65 10.43 -5.86 5.47
C GLN A 65 8.93 -5.64 5.33
N VAL A 66 8.49 -4.39 5.38
CA VAL A 66 7.14 -3.97 5.00
C VAL A 66 7.23 -3.02 3.81
N ILE A 67 6.57 -3.40 2.72
CA ILE A 67 6.49 -2.64 1.48
C ILE A 67 5.14 -1.91 1.44
N PHE A 68 5.19 -0.61 1.23
CA PHE A 68 4.02 0.24 1.02
C PHE A 68 3.92 0.57 -0.47
N THR A 69 2.72 0.47 -1.02
CA THR A 69 2.44 0.90 -2.39
C THR A 69 1.13 1.67 -2.43
N ILE A 70 1.13 2.81 -3.11
CA ILE A 70 -0.06 3.62 -3.36
C ILE A 70 -0.27 3.70 -4.87
N TYR A 71 -1.46 3.31 -5.32
CA TYR A 71 -1.96 3.55 -6.68
C TYR A 71 -3.06 4.60 -6.58
N ALA A 72 -2.83 5.77 -7.17
CA ALA A 72 -3.81 6.85 -7.22
C ALA A 72 -4.61 6.83 -8.52
N PHE A 73 -5.92 7.04 -8.39
CA PHE A 73 -6.90 7.10 -9.46
C PHE A 73 -7.80 8.32 -9.30
N ARG A 74 -8.44 8.74 -10.41
CA ARG A 74 -9.37 9.87 -10.45
C ARG A 74 -10.61 9.65 -9.61
N THR A 75 -11.18 8.45 -9.64
CA THR A 75 -12.46 8.17 -8.99
C THR A 75 -12.40 6.90 -8.11
N PRO A 76 -13.25 6.80 -7.07
CA PRO A 76 -13.34 5.58 -6.27
C PRO A 76 -13.75 4.33 -7.06
N ASP A 77 -14.52 4.49 -8.14
CA ASP A 77 -15.00 3.35 -8.93
C ASP A 77 -13.88 2.76 -9.81
N ASP A 78 -12.98 3.59 -10.33
CA ASP A 78 -11.76 3.13 -11.04
C ASP A 78 -10.92 2.20 -10.13
N VAL A 79 -10.84 2.52 -8.84
CA VAL A 79 -10.05 1.78 -7.85
C VAL A 79 -10.65 0.42 -7.52
N LYS A 80 -11.97 0.33 -7.35
CA LYS A 80 -12.63 -0.90 -6.88
C LYS A 80 -12.28 -2.10 -7.75
N PHE A 81 -12.30 -1.92 -9.07
CA PHE A 81 -11.99 -3.00 -10.00
C PHE A 81 -10.50 -3.39 -9.98
N ALA A 82 -9.60 -2.40 -9.89
CA ALA A 82 -8.16 -2.61 -9.74
C ALA A 82 -7.83 -3.38 -8.45
N MET A 83 -8.40 -2.95 -7.32
CA MET A 83 -8.23 -3.59 -6.01
C MET A 83 -8.69 -5.05 -6.03
N LYS A 84 -9.92 -5.31 -6.49
CA LYS A 84 -10.46 -6.68 -6.54
C LYS A 84 -9.58 -7.61 -7.38
N SER A 85 -9.07 -7.12 -8.51
CA SER A 85 -8.24 -7.91 -9.41
C SER A 85 -6.84 -8.18 -8.83
N LEU A 86 -6.23 -7.17 -8.19
CA LEU A 86 -4.97 -7.32 -7.46
C LEU A 86 -5.09 -8.30 -6.30
N VAL A 87 -6.12 -8.16 -5.45
CA VAL A 87 -6.43 -9.10 -4.35
C VAL A 87 -6.54 -10.53 -4.89
N ALA A 88 -7.30 -10.74 -5.97
CA ALA A 88 -7.49 -12.06 -6.55
C ALA A 88 -6.19 -12.66 -7.14
N LYS A 89 -5.27 -11.82 -7.63
CA LYS A 89 -3.95 -12.24 -8.12
C LYS A 89 -3.03 -12.64 -6.96
N GLU A 90 -2.91 -11.80 -5.94
CA GLU A 90 -2.02 -12.05 -4.79
C GLU A 90 -2.52 -13.20 -3.91
N ARG A 91 -3.84 -13.40 -3.78
CA ARG A 91 -4.41 -14.61 -3.14
C ARG A 91 -3.99 -15.89 -3.87
N ARG A 92 -3.98 -15.89 -5.20
CA ARG A 92 -3.54 -17.06 -5.99
C ARG A 92 -2.05 -17.36 -5.78
N LYS A 93 -1.21 -16.33 -5.71
CA LYS A 93 0.23 -16.46 -5.43
C LYS A 93 0.51 -16.95 -4.01
N SER A 94 -0.32 -16.55 -3.05
CA SER A 94 -0.15 -16.92 -1.64
C SER A 94 -0.52 -18.37 -1.33
N GLY A 95 -1.14 -19.08 -2.28
CA GLY A 95 -1.50 -20.49 -2.18
C GLY A 95 -2.77 -20.76 -1.38
N ALA A 96 -3.26 -22.00 -1.43
CA ALA A 96 -4.53 -22.41 -0.83
C ALA A 96 -4.59 -22.31 0.71
N GLY A 97 -3.43 -22.15 1.37
CA GLY A 97 -3.33 -22.01 2.83
C GLY A 97 -3.44 -20.58 3.35
N ALA A 98 -3.56 -19.57 2.49
CA ALA A 98 -3.66 -18.18 2.93
C ALA A 98 -4.94 -17.95 3.75
N LYS A 99 -4.76 -17.49 4.99
CA LYS A 99 -5.87 -17.26 5.93
C LYS A 99 -6.30 -15.79 5.88
N PRO A 100 -7.61 -15.49 5.93
CA PRO A 100 -8.07 -14.12 6.09
C PRO A 100 -7.48 -13.48 7.35
N LEU A 101 -7.03 -12.23 7.23
CA LEU A 101 -6.56 -11.41 8.33
C LEU A 101 -7.55 -10.24 8.50
N LYS A 102 -7.98 -9.99 9.73
CA LYS A 102 -8.88 -8.85 10.00
C LYS A 102 -8.04 -7.62 10.35
N VAL A 103 -8.08 -6.61 9.49
CA VAL A 103 -7.40 -5.33 9.69
C VAL A 103 -8.44 -4.22 9.65
N SER A 104 -8.37 -3.30 10.61
CA SER A 104 -9.19 -2.08 10.63
C SER A 104 -8.27 -0.87 10.75
N ALA A 105 -8.20 -0.10 9.66
CA ALA A 105 -7.29 1.04 9.49
C ALA A 105 -8.02 2.34 9.10
N GLY A 106 -9.36 2.35 9.11
CA GLY A 106 -10.14 3.54 8.74
C GLY A 106 -10.13 3.85 7.24
N ALA A 107 -9.98 2.82 6.41
CA ALA A 107 -10.20 2.83 4.96
C ALA A 107 -11.69 2.58 4.64
N ASP A 108 -12.12 2.91 3.43
CA ASP A 108 -13.49 2.63 2.96
C ASP A 108 -13.74 1.14 2.76
N GLU A 109 -12.68 0.40 2.41
CA GLU A 109 -12.70 -1.03 2.15
C GLU A 109 -11.31 -1.60 2.46
N THR A 110 -11.28 -2.79 3.07
CA THR A 110 -10.05 -3.51 3.38
C THR A 110 -10.24 -4.99 3.07
N ASP A 111 -9.28 -5.57 2.35
CA ASP A 111 -9.11 -7.02 2.20
C ASP A 111 -7.70 -7.38 2.65
N ALA A 112 -7.57 -8.35 3.55
CA ALA A 112 -6.27 -8.77 4.03
C ALA A 112 -6.21 -10.28 4.26
N PHE A 113 -5.01 -10.83 4.11
CA PHE A 113 -4.74 -12.24 4.35
C PHE A 113 -3.26 -12.47 4.66
N THR A 114 -2.99 -13.58 5.33
CA THR A 114 -1.63 -14.03 5.66
C THR A 114 -1.43 -15.45 5.11
N GLY A 115 -0.41 -15.60 4.28
CA GLY A 115 0.11 -16.88 3.78
C GLY A 115 1.60 -16.97 4.07
N ARG A 116 2.43 -17.08 3.02
CA ARG A 116 3.89 -16.87 3.15
C ARG A 116 4.21 -15.44 3.60
N ASN A 117 3.50 -14.50 3.00
CA ASN A 117 3.55 -13.08 3.28
C ASN A 117 2.16 -12.64 3.78
N THR A 118 2.12 -11.59 4.57
CA THR A 118 0.90 -10.84 4.87
C THR A 118 0.69 -9.77 3.80
N GLU A 119 -0.52 -9.71 3.29
CA GLU A 119 -0.95 -8.76 2.27
C GLU A 119 -2.20 -8.03 2.78
N ILE A 120 -2.17 -6.71 2.73
CA ILE A 120 -3.28 -5.84 3.13
C ILE A 120 -3.54 -4.89 1.97
N PHE A 121 -4.76 -4.94 1.45
CA PHE A 121 -5.25 -4.07 0.40
C PHE A 121 -6.31 -3.17 1.00
N MET A 122 -6.19 -1.86 0.79
CA MET A 122 -7.14 -0.89 1.29
C MET A 122 -7.55 0.07 0.19
N ARG A 123 -8.80 0.50 0.19
CA ARG A 123 -9.28 1.59 -0.64
C ARG A 123 -9.67 2.78 0.23
N LEU A 124 -9.17 3.95 -0.12
CA LEU A 124 -9.57 5.22 0.49
C LEU A 124 -9.82 6.25 -0.62
N GLY A 125 -11.10 6.53 -0.87
CA GLY A 125 -11.53 7.33 -2.02
C GLY A 125 -10.98 6.76 -3.33
N GLY A 126 -10.26 7.61 -4.08
CA GLY A 126 -9.59 7.26 -5.33
C GLY A 126 -8.21 6.61 -5.18
N SER A 127 -7.85 6.06 -4.01
CA SER A 127 -6.54 5.43 -3.79
C SER A 127 -6.68 3.95 -3.46
N LEU A 128 -5.86 3.10 -4.10
CA LEU A 128 -5.58 1.72 -3.68
C LEU A 128 -4.24 1.71 -2.95
N ILE A 129 -4.24 1.19 -1.74
CA ILE A 129 -3.08 1.02 -0.90
C ILE A 129 -2.80 -0.46 -0.76
N ARG A 130 -1.56 -0.87 -0.96
CA ARG A 130 -1.05 -2.20 -0.62
C ARG A 130 0.00 -2.06 0.47
N VAL A 131 -0.14 -2.85 1.53
CA VAL A 131 0.88 -3.07 2.56
C VAL A 131 1.21 -4.55 2.54
N ALA A 132 2.43 -4.88 2.13
CA ALA A 132 2.89 -6.25 1.97
C ALA A 132 4.10 -6.52 2.87
N SER A 133 4.20 -7.73 3.40
CA SER A 133 5.35 -8.13 4.22
C SER A 133 6.27 -9.07 3.46
N GLU A 134 7.57 -8.96 3.62
CA GLU A 134 8.54 -9.97 3.18
C GLU A 134 9.42 -10.39 4.36
N GLY A 135 9.75 -11.68 4.48
CA GLY A 135 10.59 -12.19 5.58
C GLY A 135 9.99 -12.09 7.00
N LEU A 136 8.75 -11.60 7.14
CA LEU A 136 8.08 -11.41 8.43
C LEU A 136 7.15 -12.57 8.77
N ARG A 137 7.12 -12.93 10.06
CA ARG A 137 6.24 -13.97 10.60
C ARG A 137 4.85 -13.43 10.94
N GLU A 138 3.92 -14.33 11.27
CA GLU A 138 2.67 -13.98 11.93
C GLU A 138 2.95 -13.23 13.26
N GLY A 139 2.12 -12.25 13.62
CA GLY A 139 2.21 -11.52 14.90
C GLY A 139 2.86 -10.13 14.87
N GLN A 140 3.33 -9.67 13.70
CA GLN A 140 3.76 -8.28 13.52
C GLN A 140 2.58 -7.29 13.63
N PRO A 141 2.83 -6.00 13.93
CA PRO A 141 1.79 -4.98 14.08
C PRO A 141 1.23 -4.51 12.72
N TYR A 142 0.78 -5.45 11.88
CA TYR A 142 0.25 -5.22 10.54
C TYR A 142 -0.91 -4.21 10.48
N ALA A 143 -1.77 -4.21 11.50
CA ALA A 143 -2.84 -3.24 11.60
C ALA A 143 -2.33 -1.82 11.86
N ASP A 144 -1.20 -1.66 12.55
CA ASP A 144 -0.61 -0.37 12.84
C ASP A 144 0.14 0.19 11.62
N PHE A 145 0.83 -0.65 10.84
CA PHE A 145 1.37 -0.23 9.54
C PHE A 145 0.27 0.23 8.58
N ALA A 146 -0.84 -0.50 8.54
CA ALA A 146 -2.00 -0.13 7.72
C ALA A 146 -2.61 1.20 8.17
N ARG A 147 -2.78 1.42 9.49
CA ARG A 147 -3.28 2.70 10.05
C ARG A 147 -2.34 3.85 9.74
N LEU A 148 -1.05 3.66 9.98
CA LEU A 148 -0.02 4.65 9.70
C LEU A 148 -0.11 5.11 8.24
N GLN A 149 -0.18 4.17 7.29
CA GLN A 149 -0.29 4.52 5.87
C GLN A 149 -1.60 5.24 5.53
N ILE A 150 -2.73 4.85 6.13
CA ILE A 150 -4.02 5.53 5.92
C ILE A 150 -4.02 6.95 6.50
N ASP A 151 -3.49 7.13 7.70
CA ASP A 151 -3.46 8.43 8.37
C ASP A 151 -2.59 9.43 7.60
N ARG A 152 -1.44 8.98 7.08
CA ARG A 152 -0.59 9.81 6.20
C ARG A 152 -1.31 10.22 4.92
N ILE A 153 -2.06 9.32 4.28
CA ILE A 153 -2.86 9.65 3.08
C ILE A 153 -3.94 10.69 3.40
N LYS A 154 -4.63 10.56 4.56
CA LYS A 154 -5.64 11.55 4.97
C LYS A 154 -5.01 12.93 5.16
N GLN A 155 -3.87 12.99 5.85
CA GLN A 155 -3.16 14.25 6.08
C GLN A 155 -2.69 14.90 4.77
N THR A 156 -2.10 14.15 3.84
CA THR A 156 -1.65 14.73 2.57
C THR A 156 -2.80 15.12 1.65
N ALA A 157 -3.92 14.40 1.68
CA ALA A 157 -5.14 14.77 0.97
C ALA A 157 -5.70 16.13 1.44
N GLU A 158 -5.52 16.46 2.72
CA GLU A 158 -5.84 17.77 3.30
C GLU A 158 -4.76 18.84 3.06
N GLY A 159 -3.69 18.51 2.33
CA GLY A 159 -2.57 19.41 2.05
C GLY A 159 -1.56 19.55 3.19
N LYS A 160 -1.71 18.79 4.29
CA LYS A 160 -0.79 18.78 5.42
C LYS A 160 0.46 17.97 5.09
N ASN A 161 1.57 18.27 5.77
CA ASN A 161 2.76 17.44 5.74
C ASN A 161 2.69 16.45 6.92
N PRO A 162 2.64 15.12 6.68
CA PRO A 162 2.52 14.14 7.75
C PRO A 162 3.79 13.94 8.60
N ASP A 163 4.89 14.61 8.24
CA ASP A 163 6.15 14.61 9.00
C ASP A 163 6.31 15.86 9.89
N LEU A 164 5.28 16.71 9.99
CA LEU A 164 5.27 17.94 10.81
C LEU A 164 4.30 17.85 12.00
#